data_AF-X1C1W3-F1
#
_entry.id   AF-X1C1W3-F1
#
_cell.length_a   1.000
_cell.length_b   1.000
_cell.length_c   1.000
_cell.angle_alpha   90.00
_cell.angle_beta   90.00
_cell.angle_gamma   90.00
#
_symmetry.space_group_name_H-M   'P 1'
#
loop_
_entity.id
_entity.type
_entity.pdbx_description
1 polymer ?
#
loop_
_entity_poly.entity_id
_entity_poly.type
_entity_poly.pdbx_seq_one_letter_code
_entity_poly.pdbx_strand_id
1 'polypeptide(L)'
;MILELASFIEKFKSSKEEKFSNFLVVLLEEPEAHMHPQMQQVFISQITKIIKEAKKESINVQLIITSHSSHILSEAGIDLDKGFNRVRYFNKIKNKIKAQDFNNLEFTNNKHTFRFLKQFMTLHKSDLFFADKVILVEGTTERMLLPQMIKKAAPTLCNEYVSVLEVGGTYAHIFKKIIEFIKVKSLIITDIDSVDKGYKKILPC
;
A
#
# COMPACT_ATOMS: atom_id res chain seq x y z
N MET A 1 -1.18 13.79 19.71
CA MET A 1 -1.53 13.73 18.27
C MET A 1 -3.03 13.80 17.96
N ILE A 2 -3.90 12.83 18.29
CA ILE A 2 -5.34 12.93 17.93
C ILE A 2 -6.00 14.17 18.56
N LEU A 3 -5.80 14.36 19.87
CA LEU A 3 -6.34 15.52 20.59
C LEU A 3 -5.76 16.84 20.08
N GLU A 4 -4.49 16.84 19.65
CA GLU A 4 -3.85 18.03 19.07
C GLU A 4 -4.48 18.37 17.72
N LEU A 5 -4.72 17.37 16.86
CA LEU A 5 -5.42 17.57 15.59
C LEU A 5 -6.84 18.07 15.82
N ALA A 6 -7.58 17.47 16.75
CA ALA A 6 -8.92 17.90 17.10
C ALA A 6 -8.90 19.35 17.61
N SER A 7 -7.99 19.68 18.54
CA SER A 7 -7.81 21.04 19.05
C SER A 7 -7.44 22.03 17.95
N PHE A 8 -6.61 21.64 16.99
CA PHE A 8 -6.23 22.46 15.84
C PHE A 8 -7.43 22.75 14.93
N ILE A 9 -8.25 21.73 14.65
CA ILE A 9 -9.49 21.87 13.88
C ILE A 9 -10.50 22.76 14.63
N GLU A 10 -10.63 22.61 15.95
CA GLU A 10 -11.51 23.44 16.78
C GLU A 10 -11.04 24.90 16.86
N LYS A 11 -9.73 25.14 16.99
CA LYS A 11 -9.17 26.50 16.89
C LYS A 11 -9.43 27.12 15.52
N PHE A 12 -9.26 26.34 14.47
CA PHE A 12 -9.61 26.78 13.13
C PHE A 12 -11.11 27.02 13.02
N LYS A 13 -11.99 26.24 13.66
CA LYS A 13 -13.45 26.51 13.68
C LYS A 13 -13.78 27.86 14.31
N SER A 14 -13.20 28.16 15.47
CA SER A 14 -13.54 29.33 16.28
C SER A 14 -13.02 30.67 15.76
N SER A 15 -12.01 30.68 14.87
CA SER A 15 -11.41 31.90 14.30
C SER A 15 -12.25 32.63 13.24
N LYS A 16 -13.56 32.80 13.48
CA LYS A 16 -14.55 33.31 12.49
C LYS A 16 -14.24 34.69 11.90
N GLU A 17 -13.57 35.58 12.62
CA GLU A 17 -13.29 36.95 12.18
C GLU A 17 -12.10 37.08 11.21
N GLU A 18 -11.24 36.06 11.12
CA GLU A 18 -10.03 36.05 10.28
C GLU A 18 -10.11 35.06 9.09
N LYS A 19 -11.28 34.45 8.86
CA LYS A 19 -11.42 33.35 7.89
C LYS A 19 -11.54 33.81 6.45
N PHE A 20 -10.42 33.76 5.73
CA PHE A 20 -10.38 33.90 4.27
C PHE A 20 -10.86 32.64 3.51
N SER A 21 -10.84 31.46 4.15
CA SER A 21 -11.21 30.20 3.51
C SER A 21 -11.68 29.16 4.54
N ASN A 22 -12.57 28.26 4.11
CA ASN A 22 -13.00 27.09 4.88
C ASN A 22 -12.13 25.84 4.62
N PHE A 23 -10.99 26.01 3.96
CA PHE A 23 -10.07 24.93 3.62
C PHE A 23 -8.90 24.87 4.60
N LEU A 24 -8.67 23.69 5.16
CA LEU A 24 -7.60 23.44 6.12
C LEU A 24 -6.72 22.29 5.62
N VAL A 25 -5.42 22.53 5.44
CA VAL A 25 -4.46 21.48 5.10
C VAL A 25 -3.71 21.08 6.35
N VAL A 26 -3.67 19.78 6.62
CA VAL A 26 -2.93 19.17 7.72
C VAL A 26 -1.89 18.25 7.14
N LEU A 27 -0.63 18.44 7.52
CA LEU A 27 0.48 17.58 7.17
C LEU A 27 0.92 16.81 8.41
N LEU A 28 0.99 15.49 8.30
CA LEU A 28 1.51 14.61 9.33
C LEU A 28 2.74 13.89 8.78
N GLU A 29 3.88 14.11 9.41
CA GLU A 29 5.11 13.42 9.08
C GLU A 29 5.26 12.18 9.98
N GLU A 30 5.36 11.01 9.35
CA GLU A 30 5.65 9.71 9.98
C GLU A 30 4.96 9.52 11.36
N PRO A 31 3.62 9.61 11.43
CA PRO A 31 2.89 9.50 12.70
C PRO A 31 3.14 8.16 13.42
N GLU A 32 3.65 7.14 12.73
CA GLU A 32 3.98 5.82 13.26
C GLU A 32 5.24 5.74 14.14
N ALA A 33 6.12 6.75 14.17
CA ALA A 33 7.49 6.63 14.72
C ALA A 33 7.58 6.06 16.16
N HIS A 34 6.49 6.14 16.94
CA HIS A 34 6.37 5.54 18.27
C HIS A 34 5.01 4.86 18.52
N MET A 35 4.29 4.45 17.47
CA MET A 35 2.96 3.85 17.59
C MET A 35 2.99 2.35 17.32
N HIS A 36 2.32 1.58 18.19
CA HIS A 36 2.05 0.17 17.92
C HIS A 36 1.21 0.02 16.64
N PRO A 37 1.41 -1.01 15.80
CA PRO A 37 0.71 -1.14 14.51
C PRO A 37 -0.82 -1.04 14.60
N GLN A 38 -1.43 -1.64 15.63
CA GLN A 38 -2.86 -1.55 15.90
C GLN A 38 -3.30 -0.10 16.20
N MET A 39 -2.48 0.66 16.94
CA MET A 39 -2.76 2.06 17.21
C MET A 39 -2.71 2.91 15.93
N GLN A 40 -1.85 2.58 14.98
CA GLN A 40 -1.75 3.28 13.69
C GLN A 40 -3.06 3.18 12.90
N GLN A 41 -3.67 1.99 12.86
CA GLN A 41 -4.98 1.79 12.21
C GLN A 41 -6.07 2.58 12.93
N VAL A 42 -6.12 2.48 14.27
CA VAL A 42 -7.10 3.24 15.08
C VAL A 42 -6.93 4.73 14.83
N PHE A 43 -5.70 5.23 14.79
CA PHE A 43 -5.36 6.63 14.55
C PHE A 43 -5.95 7.15 13.24
N ILE A 44 -5.70 6.45 12.13
CA ILE A 44 -6.26 6.82 10.83
C ILE A 44 -7.80 6.78 10.85
N SER A 45 -8.39 5.78 11.49
CA SER A 45 -9.85 5.68 11.60
C SER A 45 -10.45 6.87 12.35
N GLN A 46 -9.80 7.31 13.44
CA GLN A 46 -10.25 8.42 14.29
C GLN A 46 -10.10 9.76 13.56
N ILE A 47 -8.96 9.99 12.90
CA ILE A 47 -8.78 11.20 12.09
C ILE A 47 -9.82 11.28 10.97
N THR A 48 -10.10 10.16 10.32
CA THR A 48 -11.12 10.11 9.26
C THR A 48 -12.50 10.49 9.79
N LYS A 49 -12.85 10.11 11.03
CA LYS A 49 -14.09 10.55 11.68
C LYS A 49 -14.10 12.06 11.95
N ILE A 50 -13.04 12.58 12.55
CA ILE A 50 -12.89 14.02 12.84
C ILE A 50 -13.01 14.86 11.56
N ILE A 51 -12.36 14.44 10.48
CA ILE A 51 -12.45 15.12 9.17
C ILE A 51 -13.89 15.09 8.63
N LYS A 52 -14.60 13.97 8.76
CA LYS A 52 -16.02 13.86 8.35
C LYS A 52 -16.91 14.79 9.18
N GLU A 53 -16.65 14.93 10.47
CA GLU A 53 -17.38 15.85 11.36
C GLU A 53 -17.13 17.31 10.99
N ALA A 54 -15.85 17.70 10.80
CA ALA A 54 -15.49 19.04 10.33
C ALA A 54 -16.17 19.40 9.00
N LYS A 55 -16.31 18.42 8.09
CA LYS A 55 -17.01 18.62 6.81
C LYS A 55 -18.50 18.94 6.98
N LYS A 56 -19.18 18.38 7.99
CA LYS A 56 -20.60 18.72 8.28
C LYS A 56 -20.75 20.19 8.70
N GLU A 57 -19.71 20.75 9.30
CA GLU A 57 -19.63 22.15 9.69
C GLU A 57 -19.03 23.03 8.58
N SER A 58 -19.08 22.58 7.32
CA SER A 58 -18.56 23.29 6.15
C SER A 58 -17.05 23.54 6.13
N ILE A 59 -16.26 22.80 6.90
CA ILE A 59 -14.80 22.88 6.89
C ILE A 59 -14.22 21.72 6.08
N ASN A 60 -13.49 22.06 5.02
CA ASN A 60 -12.82 21.09 4.17
C ASN A 60 -11.40 20.84 4.68
N VAL A 61 -11.20 19.74 5.39
CA VAL A 61 -9.88 19.31 5.86
C VAL A 61 -9.23 18.39 4.83
N GLN A 62 -8.06 18.77 4.32
CA GLN A 62 -7.19 17.90 3.53
C GLN A 62 -6.05 17.40 4.42
N LEU A 63 -5.96 16.08 4.57
CA LEU A 63 -4.88 15.43 5.30
C LEU A 63 -3.85 14.85 4.32
N ILE A 64 -2.58 15.19 4.54
CA ILE A 64 -1.43 14.62 3.84
C ILE A 64 -0.57 13.91 4.90
N ILE A 65 -0.28 12.63 4.67
CA ILE A 65 0.52 11.81 5.59
C ILE A 65 1.72 11.29 4.82
N THR A 66 2.93 11.44 5.38
CA THR A 66 4.10 10.65 4.97
C THR A 66 4.23 9.47 5.91
N SER A 67 4.54 8.29 5.38
CA SER A 67 4.60 7.07 6.19
C SER A 67 5.45 5.99 5.52
N HIS A 68 6.22 5.29 6.34
CA HIS A 68 6.87 4.01 6.08
C HIS A 68 6.03 2.81 6.58
N SER A 69 4.85 3.06 7.15
CA SER A 69 3.98 2.03 7.68
C SER A 69 3.00 1.48 6.65
N SER A 70 3.09 0.17 6.50
CA SER A 70 2.18 -0.64 5.72
C SER A 70 0.77 -0.73 6.33
N HIS A 71 0.64 -0.49 7.65
CA HIS A 71 -0.64 -0.42 8.34
C HIS A 71 -1.38 0.89 8.06
N ILE A 72 -0.64 2.01 7.99
CA ILE A 72 -1.21 3.32 7.62
C ILE A 72 -1.63 3.30 6.15
N LEU A 73 -0.80 2.75 5.26
CA LEU A 73 -1.13 2.65 3.84
C LEU A 73 -2.40 1.85 3.59
N SER A 74 -2.56 0.71 4.28
CA SER A 74 -3.75 -0.13 4.17
C SER A 74 -5.03 0.58 4.63
N GLU A 75 -4.97 1.35 5.73
CA GLU A 75 -6.14 2.03 6.30
C GLU A 75 -6.47 3.38 5.60
N ALA A 76 -5.46 4.20 5.29
CA ALA A 76 -5.64 5.55 4.76
C ALA A 76 -5.61 5.61 3.22
N GLY A 77 -4.78 4.76 2.62
CA GLY A 77 -4.41 4.84 1.20
C GLY A 77 -5.20 3.91 0.29
N ILE A 78 -5.71 2.79 0.82
CA ILE A 78 -6.41 1.75 0.04
C ILE A 78 -7.87 1.66 0.51
N ASP A 79 -8.75 2.36 -0.19
CA ASP A 79 -10.20 2.32 0.06
C ASP A 79 -10.88 1.43 -0.98
N LEU A 80 -11.85 0.60 -0.56
CA LEU A 80 -12.65 -0.23 -1.45
C LEU A 80 -13.33 0.62 -2.53
N ASP A 81 -13.82 1.80 -2.15
CA ASP A 81 -14.54 2.71 -3.05
C ASP A 81 -13.57 3.60 -3.85
N LYS A 82 -12.46 4.06 -3.25
CA LYS A 82 -11.58 5.09 -3.85
C LYS A 82 -10.24 4.58 -4.39
N GLY A 83 -9.92 3.30 -4.17
CA GLY A 83 -8.72 2.64 -4.73
C GLY A 83 -7.41 3.24 -4.24
N PHE A 84 -6.39 3.23 -5.10
CA PHE A 84 -5.03 3.72 -4.81
C PHE A 84 -4.86 5.21 -5.10
N ASN A 85 -5.95 5.94 -5.40
CA ASN A 85 -5.88 7.28 -5.98
C ASN A 85 -5.23 8.32 -5.06
N ARG A 86 -5.12 7.99 -3.77
CA ARG A 86 -4.56 8.81 -2.69
C ARG A 86 -3.11 8.47 -2.37
N VAL A 87 -2.53 7.48 -3.05
CA VAL A 87 -1.18 7.01 -2.79
C VAL A 87 -0.21 7.75 -3.72
N ARG A 88 0.84 8.31 -3.12
CA ARG A 88 2.02 8.81 -3.84
C ARG A 88 3.21 8.04 -3.30
N TYR A 89 3.90 7.32 -4.17
CA TYR A 89 4.99 6.45 -3.80
C TYR A 89 6.33 7.08 -4.16
N PHE A 90 7.22 7.16 -3.19
CA PHE A 90 8.55 7.73 -3.34
C PHE A 90 9.58 6.62 -3.23
N ASN A 91 10.31 6.37 -4.32
CA ASN A 91 11.36 5.35 -4.36
C ASN A 91 12.73 6.00 -4.59
N LYS A 92 13.76 5.55 -3.87
CA LYS A 92 15.15 5.98 -4.07
C LYS A 92 15.86 5.03 -5.02
N ILE A 93 16.03 5.44 -6.27
CA ILE A 93 16.69 4.65 -7.32
C ILE A 93 18.00 5.34 -7.71
N LYS A 94 19.15 4.65 -7.55
CA LYS A 94 20.49 5.16 -7.90
C LYS A 94 20.75 6.57 -7.30
N ASN A 95 20.40 6.74 -6.03
CA ASN A 95 20.52 8.00 -5.29
C ASN A 95 19.65 9.17 -5.80
N LYS A 96 18.65 8.90 -6.66
CA LYS A 96 17.63 9.86 -7.07
C LYS A 96 16.27 9.43 -6.54
N ILE A 97 15.48 10.40 -6.08
CA ILE A 97 14.10 10.16 -5.66
C ILE A 97 13.22 10.17 -6.90
N LYS A 98 12.46 9.11 -7.11
CA LYS A 98 11.41 9.05 -8.12
C LYS A 98 10.05 8.98 -7.43
N ALA A 99 9.25 10.02 -7.63
CA ALA A 99 7.85 10.03 -7.22
C ALA A 99 6.99 9.33 -8.27
N GLN A 100 6.02 8.54 -7.82
CA GLN A 100 5.09 7.83 -8.66
C GLN A 100 3.66 8.06 -8.16
N ASP A 101 2.80 8.51 -9.06
CA ASP A 101 1.39 8.73 -8.77
C ASP A 101 0.59 7.49 -9.15
N PHE A 102 0.03 6.79 -8.16
CA PHE A 102 -0.76 5.59 -8.40
C PHE A 102 -2.03 5.83 -9.24
N ASN A 103 -2.45 7.08 -9.45
CA ASN A 103 -3.48 7.41 -10.44
C ASN A 103 -3.06 7.08 -11.88
N ASN A 104 -1.75 7.07 -12.17
CA ASN A 104 -1.23 6.75 -13.50
C ASN A 104 -1.14 5.23 -13.74
N LEU A 105 -1.50 4.42 -12.74
CA LEU A 105 -1.51 2.98 -12.86
C LEU A 105 -2.83 2.51 -13.50
N GLU A 106 -2.83 2.40 -14.82
CA GLU A 106 -3.99 1.91 -15.55
C GLU A 106 -4.07 0.37 -15.55
N PHE A 107 -5.03 -0.15 -14.79
CA PHE A 107 -5.47 -1.53 -14.96
C PHE A 107 -6.42 -1.59 -16.15
N THR A 108 -6.03 -2.35 -17.18
CA THR A 108 -6.82 -2.63 -18.37
C THR A 108 -8.16 -3.26 -17.97
N ASN A 109 -9.20 -2.43 -17.82
CA ASN A 109 -10.65 -2.66 -17.72
C ASN A 109 -11.23 -3.93 -17.05
N ASN A 110 -10.45 -4.69 -16.29
CA ASN A 110 -10.94 -5.84 -15.55
C ASN A 110 -11.18 -5.43 -14.09
N LYS A 111 -12.43 -5.04 -13.78
CA LYS A 111 -12.87 -4.70 -12.42
C LYS A 111 -12.53 -5.80 -11.41
N HIS A 112 -12.54 -7.08 -11.82
CA HIS A 112 -12.19 -8.20 -10.95
C HIS A 112 -10.70 -8.22 -10.59
N THR A 113 -9.83 -8.00 -11.56
CA THR A 113 -8.37 -7.88 -11.37
C THR A 113 -8.03 -6.76 -10.40
N PHE A 114 -8.65 -5.59 -10.57
CA PHE A 114 -8.42 -4.45 -9.68
C PHE A 114 -8.94 -4.72 -8.27
N ARG A 115 -10.14 -5.32 -8.14
CA ARG A 115 -10.70 -5.70 -6.84
C ARG A 115 -9.82 -6.72 -6.11
N PHE A 116 -9.31 -7.73 -6.83
CA PHE A 116 -8.41 -8.73 -6.28
C PHE A 116 -7.12 -8.08 -5.75
N LEU A 117 -6.48 -7.21 -6.54
CA LEU A 117 -5.29 -6.48 -6.10
C LEU A 117 -5.53 -5.63 -4.87
N LYS A 118 -6.64 -4.88 -4.82
CA LYS A 118 -7.00 -4.11 -3.62
C LYS A 118 -7.15 -5.02 -2.42
N GLN A 119 -7.93 -6.09 -2.54
CA GLN A 119 -8.18 -7.03 -1.46
C GLN A 119 -6.89 -7.68 -0.98
N PHE A 120 -6.03 -8.09 -1.90
CA PHE A 120 -4.71 -8.64 -1.60
C PHE A 120 -3.86 -7.65 -0.80
N MET A 121 -3.76 -6.41 -1.27
CA MET A 121 -2.95 -5.38 -0.62
C MET A 121 -3.48 -5.01 0.76
N THR A 122 -4.80 -5.02 0.95
CA THR A 122 -5.44 -4.82 2.26
C THR A 122 -5.15 -5.98 3.21
N LEU A 123 -5.27 -7.23 2.75
CA LEU A 123 -5.11 -8.43 3.57
C LEU A 123 -3.65 -8.71 3.95
N HIS A 124 -2.72 -8.57 3.00
CA HIS A 124 -1.29 -8.83 3.21
C HIS A 124 -0.56 -7.62 3.78
N LYS A 125 -1.30 -6.59 4.23
CA LYS A 125 -0.76 -5.38 4.85
C LYS A 125 0.41 -4.77 4.07
N SER A 126 0.40 -4.87 2.73
CA SER A 126 1.24 -4.07 1.83
C SER A 126 2.78 -4.15 2.01
N ASP A 127 3.33 -5.29 2.44
CA ASP A 127 4.79 -5.55 2.48
C ASP A 127 5.49 -5.27 1.14
N LEU A 128 4.75 -5.42 0.03
CA LEU A 128 5.20 -5.14 -1.33
C LEU A 128 5.79 -3.73 -1.50
N PHE A 129 5.24 -2.71 -0.83
CA PHE A 129 5.67 -1.31 -1.02
C PHE A 129 6.97 -0.97 -0.29
N PHE A 130 7.32 -1.74 0.74
CA PHE A 130 8.44 -1.46 1.62
C PHE A 130 9.57 -2.48 1.49
N ALA A 131 9.39 -3.50 0.65
CA ALA A 131 10.43 -4.47 0.32
C ALA A 131 11.43 -3.90 -0.70
N ASP A 132 12.72 -4.21 -0.53
CA ASP A 132 13.74 -3.96 -1.55
C ASP A 132 13.66 -4.99 -2.68
N LYS A 133 13.24 -6.22 -2.32
CA LYS A 133 13.16 -7.37 -3.22
C LYS A 133 11.90 -8.18 -2.88
N VAL A 134 11.25 -8.72 -3.90
CA VAL A 134 10.00 -9.45 -3.75
C VAL A 134 10.11 -10.79 -4.48
N ILE A 135 9.75 -11.87 -3.81
CA ILE A 135 9.62 -13.18 -4.43
C ILE A 135 8.14 -13.56 -4.47
N LEU A 136 7.59 -13.70 -5.66
CA LEU A 136 6.23 -14.11 -5.89
C LEU A 136 6.22 -15.63 -6.04
N VAL A 137 5.39 -16.28 -5.25
CA VAL A 137 5.23 -17.73 -5.26
C VAL A 137 3.78 -18.12 -5.49
N GLU A 138 3.59 -19.30 -6.06
CA GLU A 138 2.27 -19.80 -6.43
C GLU A 138 1.37 -20.11 -5.23
N GLY A 139 1.91 -20.75 -4.19
CA GLY A 139 1.12 -21.19 -3.03
C GLY A 139 1.78 -20.98 -1.67
N THR A 140 1.02 -21.38 -0.64
CA THR A 140 1.45 -21.29 0.76
C THR A 140 2.67 -22.16 1.04
N THR A 141 2.80 -23.31 0.37
CA THR A 141 3.90 -24.27 0.57
C THR A 141 5.25 -23.60 0.31
N GLU A 142 5.40 -22.96 -0.86
CA GLU A 142 6.61 -22.24 -1.23
C GLU A 142 6.83 -21.06 -0.29
N ARG A 143 5.77 -20.33 0.07
CA ARG A 143 5.85 -19.20 1.01
C ARG A 143 6.43 -19.62 2.36
N MET A 144 6.11 -20.83 2.84
CA MET A 144 6.63 -21.36 4.09
C MET A 144 8.04 -21.96 3.97
N LEU A 145 8.35 -22.63 2.86
CA LEU A 145 9.62 -23.32 2.66
C LEU A 145 10.76 -22.38 2.22
N LEU A 146 10.46 -21.40 1.38
CA LEU A 146 11.47 -20.54 0.76
C LEU A 146 12.35 -19.78 1.78
N PRO A 147 11.80 -19.22 2.89
CA PRO A 147 12.64 -18.62 3.94
C PRO A 147 13.66 -19.60 4.54
N GLN A 148 13.28 -20.88 4.71
CA GLN A 148 14.19 -21.92 5.21
C GLN A 148 15.26 -22.29 4.17
N MET A 149 14.89 -22.33 2.88
CA MET A 149 15.82 -22.59 1.79
C MET A 149 16.85 -21.45 1.66
N ILE A 150 16.39 -20.20 1.71
CA ILE A 150 17.26 -19.01 1.70
C ILE A 150 18.24 -19.07 2.87
N LYS A 151 17.77 -19.37 4.08
CA LYS A 151 18.65 -19.48 5.26
C LYS A 151 19.76 -20.53 5.08
N LYS A 152 19.51 -21.60 4.32
CA LYS A 152 20.49 -22.66 4.06
C LYS A 152 21.43 -22.33 2.89
N ALA A 153 20.89 -21.80 1.78
CA ALA A 153 21.62 -21.64 0.53
C ALA A 153 22.25 -20.25 0.35
N ALA A 154 21.62 -19.21 0.89
CA ALA A 154 22.01 -17.80 0.73
C ALA A 154 21.68 -16.98 2.00
N PRO A 155 22.32 -17.28 3.14
CA PRO A 155 22.00 -16.66 4.44
C PRO A 155 22.17 -15.13 4.45
N THR A 156 22.98 -14.58 3.53
CA THR A 156 23.13 -13.12 3.38
C THR A 156 21.83 -12.42 2.99
N LEU A 157 20.94 -13.09 2.25
CA LEU A 157 19.63 -12.55 1.86
C LEU A 157 18.68 -12.40 3.05
N CYS A 158 18.91 -13.11 4.17
CA CYS A 158 18.10 -12.97 5.38
C CYS A 158 18.27 -11.59 6.05
N ASN A 159 19.37 -10.89 5.75
CA ASN A 159 19.65 -9.55 6.28
C ASN A 159 19.24 -8.44 5.30
N GLU A 160 18.56 -8.79 4.22
CA GLU A 160 18.03 -7.84 3.25
C GLU A 160 16.50 -7.80 3.35
N TYR A 161 15.89 -6.71 2.88
CA TYR A 161 14.44 -6.52 2.88
C TYR A 161 13.75 -7.33 1.77
N VAL A 162 13.86 -8.66 1.82
CA VAL A 162 13.22 -9.61 0.90
C VAL A 162 11.84 -10.00 1.44
N SER A 163 10.78 -9.73 0.69
CA SER A 163 9.42 -10.18 1.00
C SER A 163 9.00 -11.35 0.11
N VAL A 164 8.36 -12.37 0.68
CA VAL A 164 7.82 -13.52 -0.06
C VAL A 164 6.29 -13.40 -0.10
N LEU A 165 5.74 -13.23 -1.29
CA LEU A 165 4.32 -13.03 -1.54
C LEU A 165 3.72 -14.23 -2.26
N GLU A 166 2.71 -14.84 -1.65
CA GLU A 166 1.87 -15.86 -2.27
C GLU A 166 0.84 -15.18 -3.16
N VAL A 167 0.82 -15.48 -4.45
CA VAL A 167 -0.06 -14.80 -5.40
C VAL A 167 -1.17 -15.67 -5.96
N GLY A 168 -1.15 -16.99 -5.76
CA GLY A 168 -2.12 -17.92 -6.34
C GLY A 168 -1.95 -18.02 -7.85
N GLY A 169 -1.56 -19.19 -8.38
CA GLY A 169 -1.01 -19.39 -9.73
C GLY A 169 -1.58 -18.55 -10.87
N THR A 170 -2.90 -18.37 -10.95
CA THR A 170 -3.53 -17.59 -12.03
C THR A 170 -3.27 -16.07 -11.95
N TYR A 171 -2.87 -15.50 -10.81
CA TYR A 171 -2.89 -14.05 -10.57
C TYR A 171 -1.51 -13.37 -10.57
N ALA A 172 -0.41 -14.11 -10.77
CA ALA A 172 0.95 -13.52 -10.78
C ALA A 172 1.13 -12.41 -11.84
N HIS A 173 0.53 -12.58 -13.03
CA HIS A 173 0.57 -11.61 -14.12
C HIS A 173 -0.05 -10.25 -13.75
N ILE A 174 -0.93 -10.23 -12.75
CA ILE A 174 -1.61 -9.02 -12.29
C ILE A 174 -0.66 -8.14 -11.47
N PHE A 175 0.23 -8.76 -10.69
CA PHE A 175 1.23 -8.05 -9.90
C PHE A 175 2.34 -7.45 -10.75
N LYS A 176 2.61 -8.01 -11.95
CA LYS A 176 3.61 -7.51 -12.89
C LYS A 176 3.50 -6.00 -13.10
N LYS A 177 2.29 -5.49 -13.36
CA LYS A 177 2.03 -4.05 -13.56
C LYS A 177 2.40 -3.22 -12.33
N ILE A 178 2.03 -3.66 -11.13
CA ILE A 178 2.36 -2.95 -9.89
C ILE A 178 3.85 -2.97 -9.63
N ILE A 179 4.50 -4.12 -9.78
CA ILE A 179 5.93 -4.32 -9.55
C ILE A 179 6.75 -3.45 -10.51
N GLU A 180 6.42 -3.46 -11.79
CA GLU A 180 7.06 -2.61 -12.81
C GLU A 180 6.83 -1.13 -12.53
N PHE A 181 5.63 -0.77 -12.04
CA PHE A 181 5.32 0.58 -11.63
C PHE A 181 6.22 1.01 -10.48
N ILE A 182 6.18 0.34 -9.33
CA ILE A 182 6.96 0.67 -8.12
C ILE A 182 8.47 0.48 -8.31
N LYS A 183 8.89 -0.28 -9.32
CA LYS A 183 10.29 -0.60 -9.66
C LYS A 183 11.03 -1.40 -8.59
N VAL A 184 10.33 -2.32 -7.94
CA VAL A 184 10.95 -3.26 -7.00
C VAL A 184 11.60 -4.42 -7.75
N LYS A 185 12.71 -4.94 -7.23
CA LYS A 185 13.34 -6.14 -7.83
C LYS A 185 12.46 -7.35 -7.52
N SER A 186 12.03 -8.08 -8.54
CA SER A 186 11.11 -9.21 -8.36
C SER A 186 11.65 -10.51 -8.95
N LEU A 187 11.36 -11.63 -8.28
CA LEU A 187 11.50 -12.99 -8.77
C LEU A 187 10.13 -13.67 -8.75
N ILE A 188 9.77 -14.41 -9.79
CA ILE A 188 8.53 -15.21 -9.83
C ILE A 188 8.94 -16.69 -9.85
N ILE A 189 8.38 -17.47 -8.94
CA ILE A 189 8.54 -18.92 -8.86
C ILE A 189 7.13 -19.52 -9.01
N THR A 190 6.94 -20.34 -10.04
CA THR A 190 5.67 -20.98 -10.37
C THR A 190 5.95 -22.36 -10.91
N ASP A 191 4.99 -23.26 -10.74
CA ASP A 191 5.11 -24.62 -11.25
C ASP A 191 4.94 -24.64 -12.76
N ILE A 192 5.63 -25.58 -13.41
CA ILE A 192 5.41 -25.86 -14.82
C ILE A 192 4.23 -26.84 -14.90
N ASP A 193 3.02 -26.29 -14.99
CA ASP A 193 1.80 -27.08 -15.21
C ASP A 193 1.92 -27.88 -16.52
N SER A 194 1.59 -29.17 -16.46
CA SER A 194 1.59 -30.05 -17.62
C SER A 194 0.38 -29.75 -18.52
N VAL A 195 0.62 -29.47 -19.81
CA VAL A 195 -0.42 -29.15 -20.79
C VAL A 195 -1.03 -30.39 -21.45
N ASP A 196 -2.35 -30.54 -21.39
CA ASP A 196 -3.08 -31.44 -22.29
C ASP A 196 -3.50 -30.68 -23.56
N LYS A 197 -3.40 -31.32 -24.73
CA LYS A 197 -3.33 -30.68 -26.08
C LYS A 197 -4.56 -29.86 -26.53
N GLY A 198 -5.58 -29.65 -25.69
CA GLY A 198 -6.89 -29.11 -26.06
C GLY A 198 -7.31 -27.77 -25.47
N TYR A 199 -6.59 -27.18 -24.51
CA TYR A 199 -7.05 -25.97 -23.81
C TYR A 199 -6.22 -24.73 -24.16
N LYS A 200 -6.91 -23.61 -24.47
CA LYS A 200 -6.31 -22.31 -24.72
C LYS A 200 -5.48 -21.88 -23.50
N LYS A 201 -4.19 -21.61 -23.75
CA LYS A 201 -3.18 -21.15 -22.79
C LYS A 201 -3.73 -20.14 -21.76
N ILE A 202 -3.34 -20.35 -20.51
CA ILE A 202 -2.93 -19.24 -19.64
C ILE A 202 -1.47 -18.99 -20.00
N LEU A 203 -1.15 -17.79 -20.50
CA LEU A 203 0.22 -17.43 -20.86
C LEU A 203 1.10 -17.48 -19.61
N PRO A 204 2.20 -18.26 -19.59
CA PRO A 204 3.25 -18.05 -18.62
C PRO A 204 3.98 -16.76 -19.02
N CYS A 205 3.68 -15.67 -18.29
CA CYS A 205 4.36 -14.37 -18.19
C CYS A 205 4.70 -13.53 -19.46
#